data_AF-A0A845ZX73-F1
#
_entry.id   AF-A0A845ZX73-F1
#
_cell.length_a   1.000
_cell.length_b   1.000
_cell.length_c   1.000
_cell.angle_alpha   90.00
_cell.angle_beta   90.00
_cell.angle_gamma   90.00
#
_symmetry.space_group_name_H-M   'P 1'
#
loop_
_entity.id
_entity.type
_entity.pdbx_description
1 polymer ?
#
loop_
_entity_poly.entity_id
_entity_poly.type
_entity_poly.pdbx_seq_one_letter_code
_entity_poly.pdbx_strand_id
1 'polypeptide(L)'
;MIDAAWQALEDSIIDYQGHPVGTVASKDSDMEALNYDQCFTRDFAVSAMALLMRGKGEIVRNFLIETLGLQSREKHMDCFKAGLGLMPASFKVIHKKEQEYLGADFGEHAIARVAPVDSGLWWLLVLRA
;
A
#
# COMPACT_ATOMS: atom_id res chain seq x y z
N MET A 1 -11.49 12.13 -21.17
CA MET A 1 -11.82 11.02 -20.24
C MET A 1 -10.56 10.29 -19.77
N ILE A 2 -9.67 9.84 -20.67
CA ILE A 2 -8.40 9.19 -20.27
C ILE A 2 -7.49 10.14 -19.47
N ASP A 3 -7.35 11.40 -19.88
CA ASP A 3 -6.50 12.36 -19.14
C ASP A 3 -7.03 12.65 -17.73
N ALA A 4 -8.35 12.72 -17.55
CA ALA A 4 -8.95 12.88 -16.24
C ALA A 4 -8.69 11.66 -15.33
N ALA A 5 -8.70 10.44 -15.90
CA ALA A 5 -8.34 9.24 -15.15
C ALA A 5 -6.85 9.22 -14.76
N TRP A 6 -5.96 9.72 -15.63
CA TRP A 6 -4.55 9.87 -15.29
C TRP A 6 -4.34 10.91 -14.19
N GLN A 7 -5.02 12.06 -14.28
CA GLN A 7 -4.95 13.07 -13.22
C GLN A 7 -5.44 12.49 -11.89
N ALA A 8 -6.55 11.75 -11.88
CA ALA A 8 -7.07 11.12 -10.67
C ALA A 8 -6.09 10.09 -10.08
N LEU A 9 -5.36 9.33 -10.91
CA LEU A 9 -4.33 8.40 -10.47
C LEU A 9 -3.09 9.14 -9.93
N GLU A 10 -2.65 10.21 -10.58
CA GLU A 10 -1.52 11.02 -10.10
C GLU A 10 -1.86 11.69 -8.77
N ASP A 11 -3.09 12.18 -8.65
CA ASP A 11 -3.57 12.76 -7.41
C ASP A 11 -3.57 11.71 -6.30
N SER A 12 -3.91 10.44 -6.56
CA SER A 12 -3.98 9.42 -5.50
C SER A 12 -2.62 8.94 -4.98
N ILE A 13 -1.50 9.40 -5.55
CA ILE A 13 -0.15 9.00 -5.11
C ILE A 13 0.10 9.42 -3.65
N ILE A 14 0.72 8.51 -2.90
CA ILE A 14 1.24 8.77 -1.56
C ILE A 14 2.76 8.83 -1.59
N ASP A 15 3.30 9.84 -0.93
CA ASP A 15 4.74 10.03 -0.74
C ASP A 15 5.14 9.61 0.67
N TYR A 16 6.30 8.98 0.78
CA TYR A 16 6.98 8.65 2.03
C TYR A 16 8.44 9.08 1.92
N GLN A 17 8.87 9.93 2.85
CA GLN A 17 10.21 10.55 2.89
C GLN A 17 10.58 11.25 1.58
N GLY A 18 9.59 11.88 0.94
CA GLY A 18 9.75 12.60 -0.33
C GLY A 18 9.79 11.71 -1.57
N HIS A 19 9.51 10.40 -1.43
CA HIS A 19 9.46 9.47 -2.56
C HIS A 19 8.07 8.86 -2.72
N PRO A 20 7.56 8.69 -3.96
CA PRO A 20 6.28 8.05 -4.19
C PRO A 20 6.37 6.57 -3.85
N VAL A 21 5.43 6.06 -3.05
CA VAL A 21 5.45 4.67 -2.53
C VAL A 21 4.16 3.89 -2.79
N GLY A 22 3.10 4.52 -3.30
CA GLY A 22 1.83 3.84 -3.50
C GLY A 22 0.72 4.79 -3.95
N THR A 23 -0.51 4.30 -3.96
CA THR A 23 -1.72 5.11 -4.17
C THR A 23 -2.75 4.83 -3.08
N VAL A 24 -3.46 5.86 -2.59
CA VAL A 24 -4.60 5.66 -1.68
C VAL A 24 -5.74 4.91 -2.37
N ALA A 25 -6.51 4.14 -1.59
CA ALA A 25 -7.67 3.42 -2.11
C ALA A 25 -8.80 4.34 -2.57
N SER A 26 -8.99 5.48 -1.89
CA SER A 26 -9.97 6.50 -2.30
C SER A 26 -9.50 7.90 -1.95
N LYS A 27 -9.91 8.87 -2.78
CA LYS A 27 -9.77 10.32 -2.54
C LYS A 27 -11.11 11.00 -2.22
N ASP A 28 -12.14 10.22 -1.92
CA ASP A 28 -13.46 10.76 -1.56
C ASP A 28 -13.37 11.54 -0.23
N SER A 29 -13.62 12.85 -0.30
CA SER A 29 -13.60 13.75 0.86
C SER A 29 -14.85 13.67 1.72
N ASP A 30 -15.94 13.11 1.19
CA ASP A 30 -17.25 13.08 1.84
C ASP A 30 -17.44 11.83 2.71
N MET A 31 -16.46 10.90 2.67
CA MET A 31 -16.48 9.65 3.42
C MET A 31 -15.52 9.69 4.61
N GLU A 32 -15.93 9.16 5.77
CA GLU A 32 -14.99 8.93 6.87
C GLU A 32 -13.89 7.95 6.42
N ALA A 33 -12.63 8.38 6.53
CA ALA A 33 -11.47 7.58 6.20
C ALA A 33 -11.26 6.47 7.24
N LEU A 34 -12.02 5.37 7.12
CA LEU A 34 -11.83 4.17 7.95
C LEU A 34 -10.44 3.57 7.70
N ASN A 35 -10.23 3.14 6.45
CA ASN A 35 -8.96 2.63 5.91
C ASN A 35 -8.78 3.01 4.43
N TYR A 36 -9.68 3.79 3.85
CA TYR A 36 -9.60 4.20 2.45
C TYR A 36 -8.48 5.23 2.19
N ASP A 37 -7.92 5.81 3.26
CA ASP A 37 -6.69 6.62 3.25
C ASP A 37 -5.41 5.78 3.09
N GLN A 38 -5.52 4.45 3.09
CA GLN A 38 -4.38 3.54 3.00
C GLN A 38 -4.11 3.08 1.57
N CYS A 39 -2.88 2.66 1.32
CA CYS A 39 -2.50 1.95 0.10
C CYS A 39 -2.67 0.46 0.30
N PHE A 40 -3.63 -0.15 -0.40
CA PHE A 40 -3.84 -1.60 -0.40
C PHE A 40 -2.98 -2.28 -1.44
N THR A 41 -2.40 -3.44 -1.08
CA THR A 41 -1.52 -4.21 -1.98
C THR A 41 -2.22 -4.62 -3.27
N ARG A 42 -3.48 -5.06 -3.18
CA ARG A 42 -4.28 -5.50 -4.34
C ARG A 42 -4.69 -4.32 -5.24
N ASP A 43 -5.06 -3.19 -4.65
CA ASP A 43 -5.50 -2.00 -5.36
C ASP A 43 -4.31 -1.38 -6.10
N PHE A 44 -3.17 -1.26 -5.42
CA PHE A 44 -1.95 -0.74 -6.02
C PHE A 44 -1.42 -1.63 -7.14
N ALA A 45 -1.68 -2.95 -7.14
CA ALA A 45 -1.25 -3.81 -8.25
C ALA A 45 -1.76 -3.33 -9.62
N VAL A 46 -2.99 -2.80 -9.68
CA VAL A 46 -3.57 -2.24 -10.91
C VAL A 46 -2.90 -0.90 -11.25
N SER A 47 -2.74 -0.01 -10.26
CA SER A 47 -2.00 1.25 -10.41
C SER A 47 -0.58 1.04 -10.91
N ALA A 48 0.12 0.04 -10.36
CA ALA A 48 1.47 -0.32 -10.71
C ALA A 48 1.58 -0.72 -12.19
N MET A 49 0.68 -1.56 -12.70
CA MET A 49 0.68 -1.92 -14.13
C MET A 49 0.50 -0.68 -15.02
N ALA A 50 -0.43 0.20 -14.67
CA ALA A 50 -0.67 1.44 -15.41
C ALA A 50 0.56 2.38 -15.42
N LEU A 51 1.22 2.52 -14.27
CA LEU A 51 2.40 3.35 -14.09
C LEU A 51 3.63 2.77 -14.80
N LEU A 52 3.82 1.45 -14.76
CA LEU A 52 4.87 0.75 -15.52
C LEU A 52 4.71 0.95 -17.03
N MET A 53 3.49 0.82 -17.57
CA MET A 53 3.21 1.09 -18.98
C MET A 53 3.51 2.55 -19.40
N ARG A 54 3.54 3.49 -18.45
CA ARG A 54 3.93 4.89 -18.64
C ARG A 54 5.42 5.16 -18.38
N GLY A 55 6.21 4.13 -18.06
CA GLY A 55 7.62 4.27 -17.71
C GLY A 55 7.87 4.85 -16.31
N LYS A 56 6.84 5.01 -15.48
CA LYS A 56 6.93 5.51 -14.10
C LYS A 56 7.24 4.35 -13.13
N GLY A 57 8.39 3.71 -13.29
CA GLY A 57 8.78 2.53 -12.49
C GLY A 57 9.26 2.83 -11.06
N GLU A 58 9.62 4.07 -10.75
CA GLU A 58 10.17 4.45 -9.44
C GLU A 58 9.20 4.15 -8.28
N ILE A 59 7.95 4.59 -8.40
CA ILE A 59 6.89 4.34 -7.41
C ILE A 59 6.66 2.85 -7.17
N VAL A 60 6.73 2.02 -8.22
CA VAL A 60 6.55 0.57 -8.11
C VAL A 60 7.75 -0.08 -7.40
N ARG A 61 8.97 0.36 -7.73
CA ARG A 61 10.18 -0.08 -7.03
C ARG A 61 10.11 0.28 -5.54
N ASN A 62 9.72 1.50 -5.22
CA ASN A 62 9.64 1.97 -3.84
C ASN A 62 8.55 1.22 -3.07
N PHE A 63 7.36 1.01 -3.66
CA PHE A 63 6.33 0.15 -3.10
C PHE A 63 6.87 -1.24 -2.73
N LEU A 64 7.59 -1.90 -3.65
CA LEU A 64 8.13 -3.24 -3.43
C LEU A 64 9.16 -3.26 -2.28
N ILE A 65 10.05 -2.27 -2.22
CA ILE A 65 11.08 -2.15 -1.17
C ILE A 65 10.43 -1.91 0.20
N GLU A 66 9.52 -0.93 0.28
CA GLU A 66 8.91 -0.55 1.55
C GLU A 66 8.01 -1.66 2.09
N THR A 67 7.22 -2.31 1.23
CA THR A 67 6.38 -3.45 1.64
C THR A 67 7.19 -4.70 2.02
N LEU A 68 8.35 -4.93 1.39
CA LEU A 68 9.31 -5.94 1.86
C LEU A 68 9.89 -5.59 3.22
N GLY A 69 10.22 -4.30 3.43
CA GLY A 69 10.62 -3.77 4.73
C GLY A 69 9.56 -4.02 5.80
N LEU A 70 8.29 -3.78 5.50
CA LEU A 70 7.15 -4.10 6.37
C LEU A 70 7.02 -5.61 6.63
N GLN A 71 7.21 -6.46 5.63
CA GLN A 71 7.18 -7.91 5.80
C GLN A 71 8.25 -8.39 6.80
N SER A 72 9.43 -7.76 6.83
CA SER A 72 10.52 -8.17 7.72
C SER A 72 10.30 -7.85 9.22
N ARG A 73 9.31 -7.01 9.54
CA ARG A 73 9.00 -6.60 10.92
C ARG A 73 8.28 -7.71 11.69
N GLU A 74 8.44 -7.70 13.02
CA GLU A 74 7.71 -8.62 13.89
C GLU A 74 6.23 -8.22 13.92
N LYS A 75 5.37 -9.17 13.55
CA LYS A 75 3.92 -8.98 13.39
C LYS A 75 3.20 -9.55 14.59
N HIS A 76 3.00 -8.74 15.62
CA HIS A 76 2.25 -9.10 16.81
C HIS A 76 0.77 -8.75 16.62
N MET A 77 -0.08 -9.78 16.61
CA MET A 77 -1.54 -9.67 16.61
C MET A 77 -2.06 -10.19 17.95
N ASP A 78 -2.19 -9.32 18.95
CA ASP A 78 -2.55 -9.69 20.32
C ASP A 78 -1.67 -10.85 20.85
N CYS A 79 -2.24 -12.06 20.98
CA CYS A 79 -1.58 -13.27 21.47
C CYS A 79 -0.95 -14.14 20.37
N PHE A 80 -0.90 -13.67 19.11
CA PHE A 80 -0.45 -14.43 17.94
C PHE A 80 0.69 -13.70 17.21
N LYS A 81 1.65 -14.48 16.70
CA LYS A 81 2.69 -13.99 15.78
C LYS A 81 2.34 -14.44 14.37
N ALA A 82 2.13 -13.48 13.47
CA ALA A 82 1.85 -13.83 12.08
C ALA A 82 3.07 -14.46 11.40
N GLY A 83 2.83 -15.27 10.37
CA GLY A 83 3.89 -15.93 9.62
C GLY A 83 4.88 -14.92 9.01
N LEU A 84 6.17 -15.27 9.01
CA LEU A 84 7.24 -14.37 8.56
C LEU A 84 7.00 -13.83 7.14
N GLY A 85 6.48 -14.66 6.23
CA GLY A 85 6.21 -14.28 4.84
C GLY A 85 4.91 -13.50 4.61
N LEU A 86 4.11 -13.23 5.65
CA LEU A 86 2.84 -12.51 5.48
C LEU A 86 3.10 -11.07 5.03
N MET A 87 2.57 -10.71 3.87
CA MET A 87 2.52 -9.35 3.34
C MET A 87 1.35 -8.57 3.94
N PRO A 88 1.46 -7.24 4.09
CA PRO A 88 0.38 -6.42 4.62
C PRO A 88 -0.79 -6.34 3.63
N ALA A 89 -2.00 -6.26 4.16
CA ALA A 89 -3.20 -5.92 3.39
C ALA A 89 -3.06 -4.51 2.81
N SER A 90 -2.65 -3.59 3.67
CA SER A 90 -2.47 -2.18 3.35
C SER A 90 -1.41 -1.54 4.25
N PHE A 91 -0.98 -0.35 3.88
CA PHE A 91 -0.15 0.50 4.71
C PHE A 91 -0.51 1.96 4.53
N LYS A 92 -0.11 2.79 5.49
CA LYS A 92 -0.17 4.24 5.37
C LYS A 92 1.05 4.93 5.95
N VAL A 93 1.30 6.12 5.44
CA VAL A 93 2.29 7.04 5.98
C VAL A 93 1.69 7.74 7.18
N ILE A 94 2.37 7.65 8.31
CA ILE A 94 1.96 8.31 9.53
C ILE A 94 3.00 9.35 9.89
N HIS A 95 2.53 10.54 10.22
CA HIS A 95 3.35 11.70 10.53
C HIS A 95 3.39 11.89 12.04
N LYS A 96 4.58 11.82 12.65
CA LYS A 96 4.78 12.11 14.06
C LYS A 96 5.91 13.10 14.24
N LYS A 97 5.55 14.32 14.62
CA LYS A 97 6.45 15.47 14.68
C LYS A 97 7.06 15.74 13.29
N GLU A 98 8.38 15.65 13.16
CA GLU A 98 9.14 15.83 11.91
C GLU A 98 9.57 14.51 11.27
N GLN A 99 9.01 13.38 11.72
CA GLN A 99 9.35 12.06 11.19
C GLN A 99 8.13 11.39 10.57
N GLU A 100 8.38 10.72 9.46
CA GLU A 100 7.42 9.85 8.79
C GLU A 100 7.74 8.38 9.08
N TYR A 101 6.69 7.58 9.25
CA TYR A 101 6.80 6.13 9.41
C TYR A 101 5.69 5.43 8.65
N LEU A 102 5.98 4.22 8.18
CA LEU A 102 4.98 3.34 7.60
C LEU A 102 4.32 2.50 8.69
N GLY A 103 3.02 2.70 8.86
CA GLY A 103 2.13 1.81 9.60
C GLY A 103 1.47 0.83 8.65
N ALA A 104 1.52 -0.46 8.98
CA ALA A 104 0.96 -1.53 8.16
C ALA A 104 -0.22 -2.19 8.88
N ASP A 105 -1.19 -2.66 8.10
CA ASP A 105 -2.26 -3.55 8.56
C ASP A 105 -2.04 -4.93 7.93
N PHE A 106 -1.81 -5.95 8.76
CA PHE A 106 -1.67 -7.34 8.34
C PHE A 106 -2.99 -8.12 8.46
N GLY A 107 -4.10 -7.41 8.66
CA GLY A 107 -5.43 -7.95 8.84
C GLY A 107 -5.96 -7.76 10.26
N GLU A 108 -5.15 -7.33 11.22
CA GLU A 108 -5.57 -7.11 12.60
C GLU A 108 -6.48 -5.89 12.79
N HIS A 109 -6.42 -4.91 11.89
CA HIS A 109 -7.31 -3.75 11.88
C HIS A 109 -8.47 -3.90 10.88
N ALA A 110 -8.52 -5.00 10.14
CA ALA A 110 -9.65 -5.30 9.26
C ALA A 110 -10.94 -5.55 10.08
N ILE A 111 -12.08 -5.10 9.56
CA ILE A 111 -13.41 -5.17 10.24
C ILE A 111 -13.72 -6.57 10.80
N ALA A 112 -13.30 -7.64 10.11
CA ALA A 112 -13.51 -9.03 10.52
C ALA A 112 -12.18 -9.80 10.77
N ARG A 113 -11.07 -9.08 11.00
CA ARG A 113 -9.73 -9.66 11.22
C ARG A 113 -9.28 -10.66 10.14
N VAL A 114 -9.52 -10.30 8.87
CA VAL A 114 -9.31 -11.19 7.73
C VAL A 114 -7.84 -11.21 7.32
N ALA A 115 -7.27 -12.41 7.18
CA ALA A 115 -5.90 -12.58 6.71
C ALA A 115 -5.76 -12.21 5.21
N PRO A 116 -4.81 -11.34 4.83
CA PRO A 116 -4.64 -10.85 3.46
C PRO A 116 -3.80 -11.80 2.59
N VAL A 117 -4.25 -13.04 2.42
CA VAL A 117 -3.50 -14.09 1.71
C VAL A 117 -3.14 -13.69 0.27
N ASP A 118 -4.03 -12.97 -0.40
CA ASP A 118 -3.84 -12.50 -1.77
C ASP A 118 -2.75 -11.44 -1.92
N SER A 119 -2.43 -10.70 -0.85
CA SER A 119 -1.45 -9.61 -0.90
C SER A 119 -0.06 -10.12 -1.27
N GLY A 120 0.35 -11.29 -0.77
CA GLY A 120 1.61 -11.93 -1.16
C GLY A 120 1.63 -12.34 -2.64
N LEU A 121 0.50 -12.82 -3.16
CA LEU A 121 0.37 -13.24 -4.56
C LEU A 121 0.45 -12.03 -5.49
N TRP A 122 -0.27 -10.95 -5.16
CA TRP A 122 -0.20 -9.69 -5.92
C TRP A 122 1.18 -9.06 -5.89
N TRP A 123 1.84 -9.07 -4.74
CA TRP A 123 3.21 -8.54 -4.62
C TRP A 123 4.18 -9.26 -5.55
N LEU A 124 4.11 -10.60 -5.64
CA LEU A 124 4.92 -11.39 -6.57
C LEU A 124 4.60 -11.08 -8.04
N LEU A 125 3.33 -10.83 -8.37
CA LEU A 125 2.93 -10.44 -9.72
C LEU A 125 3.45 -9.06 -10.10
N VAL A 126 3.41 -8.09 -9.17
CA VAL A 126 3.98 -6.75 -9.37
C VAL A 126 5.50 -6.82 -9.52
N LEU A 127 6.19 -7.63 -8.73
CA LEU A 127 7.65 -7.82 -8.85
C LEU A 127 8.06 -8.40 -10.21
N ARG A 128 7.21 -9.23 -10.83
CA ARG A 128 7.49 -9.88 -12.12
C ARG A 128 7.30 -8.95 -13.32
N ALA A 129 6.47 -7.92 -13.18
CA ALA A 129 6.02 -7.07 -14.28
C ALA A 129 7.11 -6.14 -14.79
#